data_AF-A0A9E5RN97-F1
#
_entry.id   AF-A0A9E5RN97-F1
#
_cell.length_a   1.000
_cell.length_b   1.000
_cell.length_c   1.000
_cell.angle_alpha   90.00
_cell.angle_beta   90.00
_cell.angle_gamma   90.00
#
_symmetry.space_group_name_H-M   'P 1'
#
loop_
_entity.id
_entity.type
_entity.pdbx_description
1 polymer ?
#
loop_
_entity_poly.entity_id
_entity_poly.type
_entity_poly.pdbx_seq_one_letter_code
_entity_poly.pdbx_strand_id
1 'polypeptide(L)'
;MRTFVVEQISFLIYQVVVVTQQQKPHWLIPKYRNFSFREVQADFVEKLTARLDHLESKETFIFGLVRFLRKLFVPDFLGDVCLAICCKGFICC
;
A
#
# COMPACT_ATOMS: atom_id res chain seq x y z
N MET A 1 -4.56 -3.73 20.26
CA MET A 1 -5.24 -4.57 19.24
C MET A 1 -5.22 -3.91 17.86
N ARG A 2 -5.56 -2.62 17.74
CA ARG A 2 -5.52 -1.87 16.46
C ARG A 2 -4.13 -1.79 15.83
N THR A 3 -3.11 -1.38 16.58
CA THR A 3 -1.73 -1.25 16.08
C THR A 3 -1.19 -2.55 15.47
N PHE A 4 -1.47 -3.70 16.10
CA PHE A 4 -1.11 -5.02 15.57
C PHE A 4 -1.75 -5.31 14.20
N VAL A 5 -3.04 -4.97 14.01
CA VAL A 5 -3.71 -5.15 12.71
C VAL A 5 -3.11 -4.24 11.65
N VAL A 6 -2.79 -2.98 12.01
CA VAL A 6 -2.17 -2.02 11.11
C VAL A 6 -0.77 -2.46 10.70
N GLU A 7 0.00 -3.04 11.61
CA GLU A 7 1.32 -3.60 11.35
C GLU A 7 1.23 -4.79 10.38
N GLN A 8 0.27 -5.70 10.57
CA GLN A 8 0.03 -6.81 9.63
C GLN A 8 -0.34 -6.32 8.23
N ILE A 9 -1.22 -5.31 8.13
CA ILE A 9 -1.57 -4.69 6.84
C ILE A 9 -0.31 -4.08 6.20
N SER A 10 0.51 -3.39 6.98
CA SER A 10 1.73 -2.75 6.50
C SER A 10 2.74 -3.78 5.98
N PHE A 11 2.88 -4.90 6.67
CA PHE A 11 3.72 -6.02 6.25
C PHE A 11 3.20 -6.68 4.97
N LEU A 12 1.88 -6.89 4.83
CA LEU A 12 1.28 -7.41 3.60
C LEU A 12 1.54 -6.49 2.40
N ILE A 13 1.45 -5.18 2.59
CA ILE A 13 1.74 -4.20 1.53
C ILE A 13 3.21 -4.29 1.11
N TYR A 14 4.14 -4.42 2.07
CA TYR A 14 5.54 -4.67 1.78
C TYR A 14 5.73 -5.93 0.92
N GLN A 15 5.07 -7.04 1.26
CA GLN A 15 5.13 -8.27 0.47
C GLN A 15 4.62 -8.05 -0.96
N VAL A 16 3.49 -7.35 -1.14
CA VAL A 16 2.95 -7.00 -2.46
C VAL A 16 3.95 -6.19 -3.27
N VAL A 17 4.64 -5.23 -2.64
CA VAL A 17 5.67 -4.43 -3.31
C VAL A 17 6.83 -5.31 -3.78
N VAL A 18 7.36 -6.17 -2.91
CA VAL A 18 8.49 -7.06 -3.24
C VAL A 18 8.12 -8.04 -4.36
N VAL A 19 6.94 -8.64 -4.30
CA VAL A 19 6.43 -9.55 -5.33
C VAL A 19 6.23 -8.82 -6.65
N THR A 20 5.62 -7.63 -6.60
CA THR A 20 5.41 -6.80 -7.80
C THR A 20 6.73 -6.41 -8.44
N GLN A 21 7.73 -6.05 -7.64
CA GLN A 21 9.06 -5.72 -8.14
C GLN A 21 9.70 -6.89 -8.90
N GLN A 22 9.50 -8.12 -8.44
CA GLN A 22 10.06 -9.32 -9.08
C GLN A 22 9.30 -9.74 -10.33
N GLN A 23 7.96 -9.70 -10.29
CA GLN A 23 7.12 -10.26 -11.35
C GLN A 23 6.71 -9.24 -12.39
N LYS A 24 6.41 -8.00 -11.98
CA LYS A 24 5.86 -6.94 -12.81
C LYS A 24 6.41 -5.57 -12.40
N PRO A 25 7.73 -5.33 -12.52
CA PRO A 25 8.36 -4.09 -12.05
C PRO A 25 7.80 -2.82 -12.70
N HIS A 26 7.23 -2.92 -13.91
CA HIS A 26 6.59 -1.79 -14.59
C HIS A 26 5.35 -1.25 -13.86
N TRP A 27 4.71 -2.06 -13.00
CA TRP A 27 3.60 -1.63 -12.14
C TRP A 27 4.03 -0.76 -10.97
N LEU A 28 5.31 -0.77 -10.61
CA LEU A 28 5.88 0.22 -9.70
C LEU A 28 6.22 1.49 -10.47
N ILE A 29 6.08 2.63 -9.80
CA ILE A 29 6.58 3.89 -10.37
C ILE A 29 8.10 3.79 -10.59
N PRO A 30 8.67 4.49 -11.60
CA PRO A 30 10.06 4.32 -12.01
C PRO A 30 11.08 4.37 -10.87
N LYS A 31 10.88 5.27 -9.90
CA LYS A 31 11.73 5.43 -8.71
C LYS A 31 11.93 4.12 -7.91
N TYR A 32 10.90 3.28 -7.85
CA TYR A 32 10.88 2.11 -6.98
C TYR A 32 11.18 0.79 -7.69
N ARG A 33 11.36 0.80 -9.02
CA ARG A 33 11.63 -0.43 -9.79
C ARG A 33 12.95 -1.10 -9.42
N ASN A 34 13.98 -0.28 -9.18
CA ASN A 34 15.33 -0.73 -8.85
C ASN A 34 15.69 -0.48 -7.38
N PHE A 35 14.73 -0.07 -6.56
CA PHE A 35 14.96 0.22 -5.15
C PHE A 35 14.98 -1.08 -4.34
N SER A 36 15.98 -1.26 -3.45
CA SER A 36 16.09 -2.48 -2.64
C SER A 36 15.11 -2.44 -1.45
N PHE A 37 13.85 -2.82 -1.67
CA PHE A 37 12.86 -2.87 -0.58
C PHE A 37 13.24 -3.84 0.53
N ARG A 38 14.00 -4.91 0.21
CA ARG A 38 14.44 -5.91 1.19
C ARG A 38 15.32 -5.30 2.28
N GLU A 39 16.18 -4.35 1.94
CA GLU A 39 17.07 -3.68 2.89
C GLU A 39 16.35 -2.70 3.82
N VAL A 40 15.18 -2.21 3.40
CA VAL A 40 14.41 -1.21 4.15
C VAL A 40 13.09 -1.74 4.70
N GLN A 41 12.93 -3.07 4.81
CA GLN A 41 11.67 -3.69 5.24
C GLN A 41 11.15 -3.10 6.55
N ALA A 42 11.99 -3.06 7.59
CA ALA A 42 11.60 -2.57 8.91
C ALA A 42 11.15 -1.10 8.85
N ASP A 43 11.98 -0.24 8.24
CA ASP A 43 11.68 1.19 8.09
C ASP A 43 10.41 1.44 7.25
N PHE A 44 10.17 0.64 6.21
CA PHE A 44 8.96 0.71 5.39
C PHE A 44 7.72 0.37 6.21
N VAL A 45 7.75 -0.76 6.92
CA VAL A 45 6.61 -1.26 7.72
C VAL A 45 6.32 -0.30 8.87
N GLU A 46 7.34 0.19 9.55
CA GLU A 46 7.22 1.15 10.65
C GLU A 46 6.59 2.46 10.17
N LYS A 47 7.12 3.06 9.09
CA LYS A 47 6.60 4.32 8.53
C LYS A 47 5.14 4.19 8.07
N LEU A 48 4.80 3.06 7.46
CA LEU A 48 3.43 2.82 7.02
C LEU A 48 2.49 2.60 8.21
N THR A 49 2.94 1.84 9.22
CA THR A 49 2.19 1.59 10.44
C THR A 49 1.91 2.89 11.16
N ALA A 50 2.93 3.70 11.44
CA ALA A 50 2.78 5.01 12.08
C ALA A 50 1.80 5.91 11.31
N ARG A 51 1.90 5.91 9.97
CA ARG A 51 1.01 6.73 9.13
C ARG A 51 -0.45 6.29 9.16
N LEU A 52 -0.71 5.00 9.32
CA LEU A 52 -2.05 4.44 9.32
C LEU A 52 -2.67 4.32 10.72
N ASP A 53 -1.86 4.16 11.77
CA ASP A 53 -2.33 3.97 13.15
C ASP A 53 -3.00 5.24 13.72
N HIS A 54 -2.64 6.43 13.19
CA HIS A 54 -3.28 7.69 13.53
C HIS A 54 -4.65 7.92 12.87
N LEU A 55 -5.11 7.06 11.94
CA LEU A 55 -6.34 7.30 11.16
C LEU A 55 -7.57 6.64 11.80
N GLU A 56 -8.34 7.44 12.54
CA GLU A 56 -9.38 6.97 13.48
C GLU A 56 -10.59 6.31 12.81
N SER A 57 -10.95 6.74 11.60
CA SER A 57 -12.10 6.20 10.89
C SER A 57 -11.70 5.21 9.80
N LYS A 58 -12.57 4.24 9.51
CA LYS A 58 -12.36 3.29 8.41
C LYS A 58 -12.15 3.99 7.07
N GLU A 59 -12.89 5.06 6.80
CA GLU A 59 -12.79 5.83 5.55
C GLU A 59 -11.45 6.55 5.45
N THR A 60 -11.01 7.23 6.53
CA THR A 60 -9.72 7.91 6.55
C THR A 60 -8.57 6.91 6.44
N PHE A 61 -8.69 5.74 7.07
CA PHE A 61 -7.75 4.64 6.91
C PHE A 61 -7.63 4.16 5.45
N ILE A 62 -8.77 3.84 4.81
CA ILE A 62 -8.80 3.40 3.40
C ILE A 62 -8.22 4.48 2.49
N PHE A 63 -8.60 5.74 2.69
CA PHE A 63 -8.07 6.85 1.91
C PHE A 63 -6.56 7.03 2.10
N GLY A 64 -6.08 6.95 3.34
CA GLY A 64 -4.66 7.01 3.66
C GLY A 64 -3.86 5.89 3.01
N LEU A 65 -4.41 4.68 3.04
CA LEU A 65 -3.85 3.50 2.38
C LEU A 65 -3.80 3.66 0.86
N VAL A 66 -4.91 4.03 0.21
CA VAL A 66 -4.97 4.26 -1.24
C VAL A 66 -3.98 5.37 -1.65
N ARG A 67 -3.92 6.45 -0.88
CA ARG A 67 -2.96 7.55 -1.12
C ARG A 67 -1.52 7.08 -1.01
N PHE A 68 -1.22 6.15 -0.11
CA PHE A 68 0.11 5.54 0.00
C PHE A 68 0.41 4.64 -1.20
N LEU A 69 -0.51 3.77 -1.59
CA LEU A 69 -0.35 2.88 -2.75
C LEU A 69 -0.16 3.67 -4.06
N ARG A 70 -0.86 4.80 -4.23
CA ARG A 70 -0.65 5.76 -5.35
C ARG A 70 0.76 6.33 -5.44
N LYS A 71 1.51 6.34 -4.34
CA LYS A 71 2.92 6.75 -4.36
C LYS A 71 3.84 5.62 -4.83
N LEU A 72 3.42 4.37 -4.73
CA LEU A 72 4.25 3.20 -5.03
C LEU A 72 3.97 2.62 -6.42
N PHE A 73 2.69 2.58 -6.80
CA PHE A 73 2.22 1.91 -8.00
C PHE A 73 1.74 2.92 -9.06
N VAL A 74 1.88 2.53 -10.31
CA VAL A 74 1.30 3.28 -11.44
C VAL A 74 -0.24 3.20 -11.40
N PRO A 75 -0.96 4.16 -12.03
CA PRO A 75 -2.42 4.17 -12.03
C PRO A 75 -3.05 2.88 -12.53
N ASP A 76 -2.47 2.21 -13.53
CA ASP A 76 -3.03 0.98 -14.12
C ASP A 76 -3.19 -0.14 -13.10
N PHE A 77 -2.22 -0.29 -12.19
CA PHE A 77 -2.31 -1.25 -11.08
C PHE A 77 -3.44 -0.89 -10.12
N LEU A 78 -3.66 0.41 -9.92
CA LEU A 78 -4.67 0.90 -9.00
C LEU A 78 -6.05 0.99 -9.63
N GLY A 79 -6.18 0.99 -10.95
CA GLY A 79 -7.45 0.82 -11.65
C GLY A 79 -8.10 -0.49 -11.23
N ASP A 80 -7.34 -1.59 -11.27
CA ASP A 80 -7.81 -2.92 -10.85
C ASP A 80 -8.11 -3.00 -9.34
N VAL A 81 -7.26 -2.39 -8.50
CA VAL A 81 -7.46 -2.38 -7.03
C VAL A 81 -8.61 -1.46 -6.62
N CYS A 82 -8.75 -0.28 -7.23
CA CYS A 82 -9.85 0.64 -7.00
C CYS A 82 -11.16 0.04 -7.51
N LEU A 83 -11.21 -0.64 -8.66
CA LEU A 83 -12.39 -1.40 -9.09
C LEU A 83 -12.79 -2.44 -8.06
N ALA A 84 -11.83 -3.20 -7.51
CA ALA A 84 -12.12 -4.18 -6.47
C ALA A 84 -12.64 -3.56 -5.14
N ILE A 85 -12.16 -2.37 -4.77
CA ILE A 85 -12.61 -1.62 -3.58
C ILE A 85 -13.96 -0.91 -3.83
N CYS A 86 -14.18 -0.37 -5.03
CA CYS A 86 -15.41 0.29 -5.47
C CYS A 86 -16.56 -0.70 -5.61
N CYS A 87 -16.32 -1.88 -6.19
CA CYS A 87 -17.32 -2.94 -6.31
C CYS A 87 -17.78 -3.50 -4.95
N LYS A 88 -17.06 -3.20 -3.86
CA LYS A 88 -17.46 -3.50 -2.48
C LYS A 88 -18.09 -2.31 -1.73
N GLY A 89 -18.40 -1.21 -2.42
CA GLY A 89 -19.19 -0.09 -1.88
C GLY A 89 -18.42 0.92 -1.02
N PHE A 90 -17.09 1.01 -1.16
CA PHE A 90 -16.23 1.79 -0.24
C PHE A 90 -15.66 3.11 -0.79
N ILE A 91 -16.23 3.68 -1.86
CA ILE A 91 -15.95 5.00 -2.53
C ILE A 91 -15.54 4.79 -3.99
N CYS A 92 -16.41 5.21 -4.93
CA CYS A 92 -16.01 5.50 -6.31
C CYS A 92 -15.25 6.84 -6.34
N CYS A 93 -14.10 6.87 -7.01
CA CYS A 93 -13.41 8.12 -7.33
C CYS A 93 -14.24 8.97 -8.30
#